data_AF-A0A0Q9JNS7-F1
#
_entry.id   AF-A0A0Q9JNS7-F1
#
_cell.length_a   1.000
_cell.length_b   1.000
_cell.length_c   1.000
_cell.angle_alpha   90.00
_cell.angle_beta   90.00
_cell.angle_gamma   90.00
#
_symmetry.space_group_name_H-M   'P 1'
#
loop_
_entity.id
_entity.type
_entity.pdbx_description
1 polymer ?
#
loop_
_entity_poly.entity_id
_entity_poly.type
_entity_poly.pdbx_seq_one_letter_code
_entity_poly.pdbx_strand_id
1 'polypeptide(L)' 'MTYLEAAKHADDAASHADSAVRLMNEPHRNDPRDRAFEEFGFAVFALSKAIAQLARASHRAS' A
#
# COMPACT_ATOMS: atom_id res chain seq x y z
N MET A 1 -1.58 -14.06 15.31
CA MET A 1 -0.45 -13.34 14.67
C MET A 1 -0.79 -12.77 13.29
N THR A 2 -1.62 -13.45 12.48
CA THR A 2 -1.95 -13.04 11.10
C THR A 2 -2.64 -11.69 10.93
N TYR A 3 -3.50 -11.27 11.86
CA TYR A 3 -4.19 -9.98 11.77
C TYR A 3 -3.28 -8.77 12.01
N LEU A 4 -2.24 -8.93 12.85
CA LEU A 4 -1.28 -7.85 13.13
C LEU A 4 -0.40 -7.57 11.90
N GLU A 5 0.02 -8.63 11.21
CA GLU A 5 0.77 -8.50 9.95
C GLU A 5 -0.11 -7.89 8.84
N ALA A 6 -1.39 -8.25 8.79
CA ALA A 6 -2.32 -7.69 7.81
C ALA A 6 -2.54 -6.20 8.04
N ALA A 7 -2.67 -5.79 9.31
CA ALA A 7 -2.76 -4.38 9.70
C ALA A 7 -1.48 -3.60 9.32
N LYS A 8 -0.31 -4.19 9.53
CA LYS A 8 0.97 -3.57 9.11
C LYS A 8 1.02 -3.34 7.60
N HIS A 9 0.66 -4.33 6.79
CA HIS A 9 0.65 -4.19 5.34
C HIS A 9 -0.40 -3.19 4.83
N ALA A 10 -1.53 -3.06 5.54
CA ALA A 10 -2.52 -2.03 5.24
C ALA A 10 -2.01 -0.62 5.56
N ASP A 11 -1.26 -0.46 6.65
CA ASP A 11 -0.64 0.81 7.05
C ASP A 11 0.48 1.23 6.08
N ASP A 12 1.32 0.27 5.66
CA ASP A 12 2.31 0.47 4.60
C ASP A 12 1.63 0.93 3.29
N ALA A 13 0.50 0.30 2.93
CA ALA A 13 -0.25 0.65 1.72
C ALA A 13 -0.80 2.08 1.77
N ALA A 14 -1.38 2.48 2.91
CA ALA A 14 -1.89 3.84 3.11
C ALA A 14 -0.76 4.88 3.02
N SER A 15 0.38 4.61 3.66
CA SER A 15 1.55 5.50 3.63
C SER A 15 2.07 5.75 2.21
N HIS A 16 2.16 4.69 1.40
CA HIS A 16 2.58 4.80 0.00
C HIS A 16 1.53 5.54 -0.87
N ALA A 17 0.23 5.31 -0.64
CA ALA A 17 -0.83 6.00 -1.35
C ALA A 17 -0.82 7.52 -1.06
N ASP A 18 -0.65 7.91 0.20
CA ASP A 18 -0.53 9.31 0.61
C ASP A 18 0.72 9.97 0.01
N SER A 19 1.84 9.24 -0.03
CA SER A 19 3.07 9.69 -0.69
C SER A 19 2.85 9.95 -2.19
N ALA A 20 2.19 9.01 -2.88
CA ALA A 20 1.85 9.15 -4.30
C ALA A 20 0.98 10.39 -4.56
N VAL A 21 -0.07 10.60 -3.77
CA VAL A 21 -0.95 11.76 -3.88
C VAL A 21 -0.16 13.06 -3.67
N ARG A 22 0.73 13.10 -2.69
CA ARG A 22 1.58 14.28 -2.44
C ARG A 22 2.50 14.57 -3.63
N LEU A 23 3.14 13.55 -4.19
CA LEU A 23 4.02 13.69 -5.35
C LEU A 23 3.27 14.18 -6.60
N MET A 24 2.04 13.72 -6.83
CA MET A 24 1.21 14.19 -7.96
C MET A 24 0.83 15.66 -7.84
N ASN A 25 0.71 16.19 -6.62
CA ASN A 25 0.32 17.56 -6.36
C ASN A 25 1.51 18.52 -6.21
N GLU A 26 2.75 18.04 -6.34
CA GLU A 26 3.96 18.84 -6.09
C GLU A 26 4.33 19.68 -7.33
N PRO A 27 4.26 21.03 -7.28
CA PRO A 27 4.19 21.87 -8.50
C PRO A 27 5.51 22.04 -9.27
N HIS A 28 6.65 21.49 -8.81
CA HIS A 28 7.98 21.86 -9.33
C HIS A 28 9.01 20.73 -9.48
N ARG A 29 8.60 19.49 -9.70
CA ARG A 29 9.54 18.39 -10.02
C ARG A 29 9.50 18.07 -11.52
N ASN A 30 10.68 17.82 -12.10
CA ASN A 30 10.82 17.39 -13.50
C ASN A 30 10.43 15.91 -13.72
N ASP A 31 10.01 15.20 -12.67
CA ASP A 31 9.61 13.79 -12.74
C ASP A 31 8.62 13.37 -11.61
N PRO A 32 7.50 14.09 -11.38
CA PRO A 32 6.61 13.79 -10.26
C PRO A 32 5.66 12.63 -10.56
N ARG A 33 5.35 12.39 -11.84
CA ARG A 33 4.38 11.37 -12.24
C ARG A 33 4.94 9.97 -12.13
N ASP A 34 6.15 9.71 -12.63
CA ASP A 34 6.72 8.35 -12.61
C ASP A 34 6.97 7.91 -11.17
N ARG A 35 7.48 8.81 -10.32
CA ARG A 35 7.62 8.56 -8.88
C ARG A 35 6.29 8.38 -8.16
N ALA A 36 5.26 9.15 -8.52
CA ALA A 36 3.94 8.94 -7.94
C ALA A 36 3.31 7.60 -8.38
N PHE A 37 3.53 7.18 -9.63
CA PHE A 37 3.11 5.86 -10.10
C PHE A 37 3.87 4.73 -9.40
N GLU A 38 5.17 4.90 -9.15
CA GLU A 38 5.98 3.96 -8.39
C GLU A 38 5.45 3.80 -6.95
N GLU A 39 5.24 4.91 -6.24
CA GLU A 39 4.67 4.91 -4.89
C GLU A 39 3.27 4.27 -4.88
N PHE A 40 2.43 4.59 -5.87
CA PHE A 40 1.12 3.96 -5.98
C PHE A 40 1.21 2.44 -6.24
N GLY A 41 2.19 2.00 -7.03
CA GLY A 41 2.49 0.59 -7.23
C GLY A 41 2.87 -0.14 -5.94
N PHE A 42 3.69 0.48 -5.09
CA PHE A 42 4.01 -0.05 -3.77
C PHE A 42 2.77 -0.11 -2.85
N ALA A 43 1.89 0.89 -2.91
CA ALA A 43 0.63 0.88 -2.17
C ALA A 43 -0.25 -0.32 -2.53
N VAL A 44 -0.46 -0.56 -3.83
CA VAL A 44 -1.26 -1.69 -4.33
C VAL A 44 -0.63 -3.02 -3.92
N PHE A 45 0.69 -3.14 -4.00
CA PHE A 45 1.41 -4.35 -3.61
C PHE A 45 1.29 -4.65 -2.11
N ALA A 46 1.45 -3.64 -1.26
CA ALA A 46 1.29 -3.78 0.19
C ALA A 46 -0.16 -4.17 0.56
N LEU A 47 -1.15 -3.53 -0.06
CA LEU A 47 -2.56 -3.87 0.15
C LEU A 47 -2.86 -5.32 -0.27
N SER A 48 -2.29 -5.77 -1.39
CA SER A 48 -2.44 -7.14 -1.86
C SER A 48 -1.91 -8.16 -0.84
N LYS A 49 -0.80 -7.86 -0.15
CA LYS A 49 -0.28 -8.69 0.95
C LYS A 49 -1.22 -8.70 2.15
N ALA A 50 -1.78 -7.54 2.52
CA ALA A 50 -2.76 -7.45 3.61
C ALA A 50 -3.99 -8.34 3.34
N ILE A 51 -4.57 -8.24 2.14
CA ILE A 51 -5.70 -9.06 1.70
C ILE A 51 -5.36 -10.55 1.73
N ALA A 52 -4.19 -10.93 1.20
CA ALA A 52 -3.76 -12.32 1.20
C ALA A 52 -3.62 -12.89 2.62
N GLN A 53 -3.13 -12.11 3.57
CA GLN A 53 -3.03 -12.53 4.97
C GLN A 53 -4.39 -12.65 5.66
N LEU A 54 -5.32 -11.73 5.39
CA LEU A 54 -6.70 -11.82 5.88
C LEU A 54 -7.39 -13.08 5.34
N ALA A 55 -7.28 -13.35 4.02
CA ALA A 55 -7.85 -14.54 3.40
C ALA A 55 -7.30 -15.83 4.03
N ARG A 56 -5.98 -15.89 4.30
CA ARG A 56 -5.35 -17.02 5.01
C ARG A 56 -5.85 -17.16 6.45
N ALA A 57 -6.07 -16.05 7.15
CA ALA A 57 -6.60 -16.09 8.51
C ALA A 57 -8.04 -16.61 8.54
N SER A 58 -8.90 -16.13 7.63
CA SER A 58 -10.28 -16.57 7.50
C SER A 58 -10.39 -18.05 7.13
N HIS A 59 -9.57 -18.54 6.19
CA HIS A 59 -9.56 -19.97 5.83
C HIS A 59 -9.12 -20.88 6.99
N ARG A 60 -8.30 -20.40 7.93
CA ARG A 60 -7.89 -21.19 9.11
C ARG A 60 -8.93 -21.19 10.23
N ALA A 61 -9.89 -20.27 10.19
CA ALA A 61 -10.94 -20.14 11.19
C ALA A 61 -12.23 -20.92 10.83
N SER A 62 -12.37 -21.30 9.56
CA SER A 62 -13.40 -22.22 9.04
C SER A 62 -12.99 -23.67 9.22
#